data_AF-A0A7Y6XE17-F1
#
_entry.id   AF-A0A7Y6XE17-F1
#
_cell.length_a   1.000
_cell.length_b   1.000
_cell.length_c   1.000
_cell.angle_alpha   90.00
_cell.angle_beta   90.00
_cell.angle_gamma   90.00
#
_symmetry.space_group_name_H-M   'P 1'
#
loop_
_entity.id
_entity.type
_entity.pdbx_description
1 polymer ?
#
loop_
_entity_poly.entity_id
_entity_poly.type
_entity_poly.pdbx_seq_one_letter_code
_entity_poly.pdbx_strand_id
1 'polypeptide(L)'
;MRAWFMGLCLLVVLGSARAEAKSVALIWKGAKTQADVEAQRSAWSGIEAVLEKTKLELPQGYPKLVRSDTLAGLKPGFWVWLVGVCEAADAAKVLEHLKALAPDAYSREVEVEAVDRQCPSAEGEPLVARDEKLALPKGLKLRVFTQDESGAPAPDEEFGDTFTQTRYFFLLMGKKGELLGSADAVGEEDFTGDVRQGPSGYRCTLEGVTRSGASSLVLTRSCSAGAAECGSVASGDDVTTVTVKGDTLTSVTKRRNEQRAECD
;
A
#
# COMPACT_ATOMS: atom_id res chain seq x y z
N MET A 1 6.76 -64.98 -36.48
CA MET A 1 7.02 -63.53 -36.47
C MET A 1 5.70 -62.80 -36.41
N ARG A 2 5.64 -61.73 -35.59
CA ARG A 2 4.57 -60.72 -35.43
C ARG A 2 3.37 -61.09 -34.55
N ALA A 3 3.52 -60.67 -33.29
CA ALA A 3 2.47 -60.34 -32.35
C ALA A 3 1.64 -59.13 -32.84
N TRP A 4 0.36 -59.05 -32.45
CA TRP A 4 -0.23 -57.75 -32.15
C TRP A 4 -1.35 -57.84 -31.10
N PHE A 5 -1.26 -56.90 -30.17
CA PHE A 5 -1.87 -56.90 -28.85
C PHE A 5 -3.32 -56.45 -28.86
N MET A 6 -4.12 -57.05 -27.97
CA MET A 6 -5.38 -56.50 -27.47
C MET A 6 -5.15 -55.10 -26.88
N GLY A 7 -5.78 -54.08 -27.46
CA GLY A 7 -5.87 -52.74 -26.89
C GLY A 7 -7.08 -52.62 -25.98
N LEU A 8 -6.86 -52.75 -24.67
CA LEU A 8 -7.82 -52.48 -23.61
C LEU A 8 -7.91 -50.95 -23.42
N CYS A 9 -9.00 -50.32 -23.86
CA CYS A 9 -9.28 -48.91 -23.57
C CYS A 9 -9.67 -48.74 -22.09
N LEU A 10 -8.69 -48.39 -21.25
CA LEU A 10 -8.92 -47.87 -19.91
C LEU A 10 -9.39 -46.41 -20.01
N LEU A 11 -10.69 -46.20 -19.75
CA LEU A 11 -11.26 -44.90 -19.42
C LEU A 11 -10.73 -44.45 -18.04
N VAL A 12 -9.66 -43.66 -18.05
CA VAL A 12 -9.21 -42.93 -16.86
C VAL A 12 -10.12 -41.72 -16.70
N VAL A 13 -11.12 -41.85 -15.84
CA VAL A 13 -11.87 -40.70 -15.31
C VAL A 13 -10.90 -39.94 -14.40
N LEU A 14 -10.28 -38.89 -14.93
CA LEU A 14 -9.57 -37.89 -14.14
C LEU A 14 -10.61 -37.16 -13.29
N GLY A 15 -10.88 -37.70 -12.11
CA GLY A 15 -11.50 -36.95 -11.02
C GLY A 15 -10.58 -35.80 -10.69
N SER A 16 -10.91 -34.60 -11.20
CA SER A 16 -10.35 -33.36 -10.72
C SER A 16 -10.78 -33.20 -9.27
N ALA A 17 -9.98 -33.72 -8.34
CA ALA A 17 -10.05 -33.33 -6.94
C ALA A 17 -9.78 -31.83 -6.90
N ARG A 18 -10.86 -31.03 -6.95
CA ARG A 18 -10.82 -29.60 -6.71
C ARG A 18 -10.42 -29.48 -5.25
N ALA A 19 -9.13 -29.28 -5.00
CA ALA A 19 -8.65 -28.96 -3.66
C ALA A 19 -9.50 -27.78 -3.17
N GLU A 20 -10.25 -27.98 -2.09
CA GLU A 20 -11.03 -26.91 -1.48
C GLU A 20 -10.05 -25.78 -1.15
N ALA A 21 -10.20 -24.66 -1.86
CA ALA A 21 -9.39 -23.48 -1.61
C ALA A 21 -9.63 -23.06 -0.16
N LYS A 22 -8.60 -23.17 0.69
CA LYS A 22 -8.71 -22.83 2.10
C LYS A 22 -8.96 -21.33 2.25
N SER A 23 -9.96 -20.98 3.06
CA SER A 23 -10.27 -19.60 3.42
C SER A 23 -9.30 -19.09 4.48
N VAL A 24 -8.95 -17.81 4.40
CA VAL A 24 -8.01 -17.16 5.32
C VAL A 24 -8.65 -15.89 5.86
N ALA A 25 -8.82 -15.82 7.18
CA ALA A 25 -9.26 -14.62 7.87
C ALA A 25 -8.08 -13.66 8.07
N LEU A 26 -8.27 -12.40 7.71
CA LEU A 26 -7.35 -11.29 7.98
C LEU A 26 -7.82 -10.55 9.23
N ILE A 27 -6.98 -10.50 10.25
CA ILE A 27 -7.32 -9.98 11.57
C ILE A 27 -6.36 -8.84 11.91
N TRP A 28 -6.92 -7.69 12.30
CA TRP A 28 -6.12 -6.55 12.74
C TRP A 28 -5.63 -6.71 14.18
N LYS A 29 -6.57 -6.87 15.13
CA LYS A 29 -6.29 -7.04 16.55
C LYS A 29 -7.34 -7.91 17.23
N GLY A 30 -7.01 -8.40 18.42
CA GLY A 30 -7.95 -9.11 19.28
C GLY A 30 -7.65 -8.96 20.76
N ALA A 31 -8.67 -9.19 21.59
CA ALA A 31 -8.57 -9.21 23.05
C ALA A 31 -9.51 -10.27 23.64
N LYS A 32 -9.36 -10.57 24.94
CA LYS A 32 -10.22 -11.56 25.62
C LYS A 32 -11.64 -11.05 25.84
N THR A 33 -11.78 -9.75 26.10
CA THR A 33 -13.08 -9.12 26.33
C THR A 33 -13.45 -8.23 25.15
N GLN A 34 -14.75 -8.05 24.94
CA GLN A 34 -15.28 -7.18 23.90
C GLN A 34 -14.85 -5.72 24.12
N ALA A 35 -14.96 -5.24 25.36
CA ALA A 35 -14.61 -3.87 25.73
C ALA A 35 -13.12 -3.55 25.43
N ASP A 36 -12.20 -4.48 25.72
CA ASP A 36 -10.77 -4.27 25.50
C ASP A 36 -10.40 -4.15 24.02
N VAL A 37 -11.11 -4.84 23.13
CA VAL A 37 -10.86 -4.76 21.68
C VAL A 37 -11.61 -3.60 21.04
N GLU A 38 -12.80 -3.25 21.54
CA GLU A 38 -13.53 -2.04 21.11
C GLU A 38 -12.76 -0.76 21.44
N ALA A 39 -12.09 -0.71 22.59
CA ALA A 39 -11.24 0.41 22.97
C ALA A 39 -10.10 0.70 21.96
N GLN A 40 -9.79 -0.27 21.10
CA GLN A 40 -8.77 -0.14 20.06
C GLN A 40 -9.32 0.51 18.79
N ARG A 41 -10.65 0.63 18.63
CA ARG A 41 -11.29 1.12 17.40
C ARG A 41 -10.80 2.50 16.98
N SER A 42 -10.49 3.37 17.93
CA SER A 42 -9.98 4.72 17.63
C SER A 42 -8.66 4.73 16.87
N ALA A 43 -7.83 3.70 17.02
CA ALA A 43 -6.59 3.56 16.26
C ALA A 43 -6.83 3.15 14.79
N TRP A 44 -8.04 2.71 14.44
CA TRP A 44 -8.35 2.27 13.08
C TRP A 44 -8.46 3.44 12.11
N SER A 45 -9.01 4.58 12.51
CA SER A 45 -9.27 5.71 11.60
C SER A 45 -8.00 6.21 10.91
N GLY A 46 -6.87 6.22 11.62
CA GLY A 46 -5.58 6.57 11.03
C GLY A 46 -5.07 5.54 10.02
N ILE A 47 -5.38 4.26 10.22
CA ILE A 47 -5.05 3.17 9.29
C ILE A 47 -5.95 3.27 8.06
N GLU A 48 -7.24 3.42 8.25
CA GLU A 48 -8.26 3.55 7.20
C GLU A 48 -7.94 4.68 6.23
N ALA A 49 -7.59 5.87 6.75
CA ALA A 49 -7.19 7.01 5.92
C ALA A 49 -5.95 6.75 5.06
N VAL A 50 -5.06 5.84 5.47
CA VAL A 50 -3.90 5.44 4.65
C VAL A 50 -4.27 4.35 3.66
N LEU A 51 -5.10 3.37 4.06
CA LEU A 51 -5.61 2.33 3.16
C LEU A 51 -6.38 2.92 1.97
N GLU A 52 -7.21 3.94 2.21
CA GLU A 52 -7.91 4.68 1.14
C GLU A 52 -6.91 5.31 0.15
N LYS A 53 -5.86 5.96 0.65
CA LYS A 53 -4.81 6.56 -0.21
C LYS A 53 -4.04 5.52 -1.01
N THR A 54 -3.85 4.33 -0.45
CA THR A 54 -3.10 3.26 -1.09
C THR A 54 -3.96 2.32 -1.92
N LYS A 55 -5.24 2.68 -2.15
CA LYS A 55 -6.21 1.92 -2.95
C LYS A 55 -6.43 0.50 -2.44
N LEU A 56 -6.38 0.31 -1.12
CA LEU A 56 -6.80 -0.92 -0.45
C LEU A 56 -8.18 -0.70 0.13
N GLU A 57 -9.18 -1.27 -0.53
CA GLU A 57 -10.58 -1.11 -0.17
C GLU A 57 -11.08 -2.30 0.66
N LEU A 58 -11.72 -1.99 1.78
CA LEU A 58 -12.35 -3.01 2.60
C LEU A 58 -13.74 -3.34 2.07
N PRO A 59 -14.21 -4.58 2.25
CA PRO A 59 -15.59 -4.92 1.96
C PRO A 59 -16.54 -4.11 2.84
N GLN A 60 -17.77 -3.92 2.38
CA GLN A 60 -18.77 -3.16 3.13
C GLN A 60 -18.96 -3.71 4.55
N GLY A 61 -18.94 -2.81 5.54
CA GLY A 61 -19.11 -3.18 6.96
C GLY A 61 -17.84 -3.68 7.64
N TYR A 62 -16.69 -3.66 6.98
CA TYR A 62 -15.39 -3.98 7.56
C TYR A 62 -14.60 -2.72 7.99
N PRO A 63 -13.66 -2.84 8.95
CA PRO A 63 -13.47 -4.03 9.77
C PRO A 63 -14.63 -4.19 10.75
N LYS A 64 -15.05 -5.44 10.95
CA LYS A 64 -16.15 -5.80 11.86
C LYS A 64 -15.63 -6.52 13.10
N LEU A 65 -16.31 -6.30 14.21
CA LEU A 65 -16.00 -6.97 15.46
C LEU A 65 -16.73 -8.31 15.51
N VAL A 66 -16.00 -9.40 15.74
CA VAL A 66 -16.57 -10.75 15.86
C VAL A 66 -15.98 -11.50 17.05
N ARG A 67 -16.75 -12.43 17.60
CA ARG A 67 -16.25 -13.37 18.60
C ARG A 67 -15.54 -14.50 17.86
N SER A 68 -14.35 -14.89 18.32
CA SER A 68 -13.50 -15.80 17.55
C SER A 68 -14.08 -17.20 17.38
N ASP A 69 -14.95 -17.65 18.28
CA ASP A 69 -15.62 -18.95 18.20
C ASP A 69 -16.72 -19.02 17.11
N THR A 70 -17.14 -17.88 16.54
CA THR A 70 -18.09 -17.86 15.41
C THR A 70 -17.43 -18.13 14.07
N LEU A 71 -16.10 -18.22 14.03
CA LEU A 71 -15.32 -18.56 12.84
C LEU A 71 -14.52 -19.82 13.12
N ALA A 72 -14.96 -20.94 12.55
CA ALA A 72 -14.26 -22.21 12.65
C ALA A 72 -12.81 -22.06 12.14
N GLY A 73 -11.86 -22.60 12.90
CA GLY A 73 -10.41 -22.42 12.67
C GLY A 73 -9.74 -21.37 13.57
N LEU A 74 -10.51 -20.43 14.13
CA LEU A 74 -9.97 -19.50 15.13
C LEU A 74 -10.00 -20.08 16.54
N LYS A 75 -9.08 -19.63 17.39
CA LYS A 75 -9.03 -20.00 18.81
C LYS A 75 -10.22 -19.37 19.56
N PRO A 76 -11.09 -20.15 20.23
CA PRO A 76 -12.22 -19.62 20.99
C PRO A 76 -11.81 -18.71 22.17
N GLY A 77 -12.75 -17.88 22.61
CA GLY A 77 -12.62 -17.05 23.83
C GLY A 77 -11.99 -15.68 23.63
N PHE A 78 -11.95 -15.18 22.39
CA PHE A 78 -11.45 -13.84 22.06
C PHE A 78 -12.49 -13.07 21.24
N TRP A 79 -12.33 -11.76 21.21
CA TRP A 79 -13.00 -10.85 20.29
C TRP A 79 -11.95 -10.26 19.36
N VAL A 80 -12.25 -10.17 18.07
CA VAL A 80 -11.29 -9.76 17.03
C VAL A 80 -11.90 -8.76 16.05
N TRP A 81 -11.09 -7.81 15.61
CA TRP A 81 -11.40 -6.98 14.45
C TRP A 81 -11.02 -7.73 13.17
N LEU A 82 -12.03 -8.30 12.52
CA LEU A 82 -11.89 -8.96 11.23
C LEU A 82 -11.87 -7.91 10.13
N VAL A 83 -10.84 -7.95 9.29
CA VAL A 83 -10.63 -7.04 8.15
C VAL A 83 -11.17 -7.63 6.85
N GLY A 84 -11.19 -8.97 6.76
CA GLY A 84 -11.81 -9.69 5.66
C GLY A 84 -11.52 -11.18 5.72
N VAL A 85 -12.12 -11.93 4.81
CA VAL A 85 -11.86 -13.36 4.59
C VAL A 85 -11.59 -13.56 3.11
N CYS A 86 -10.41 -14.07 2.80
CA CYS A 86 -9.88 -14.21 1.46
C CYS A 86 -9.65 -15.67 1.10
N GLU A 87 -9.42 -15.94 -0.18
CA GLU A 87 -8.69 -17.14 -0.57
C GLU A 87 -7.23 -17.02 -0.12
N ALA A 88 -6.57 -18.16 0.11
CA ALA A 88 -5.19 -18.17 0.59
C ALA A 88 -4.21 -17.43 -0.34
N ALA A 89 -4.44 -17.44 -1.67
CA ALA A 89 -3.61 -16.77 -2.65
C ALA A 89 -3.66 -15.24 -2.51
N ASP A 90 -4.85 -14.68 -2.28
CA ASP A 90 -5.05 -13.23 -2.19
C ASP A 90 -4.69 -12.68 -0.80
N ALA A 91 -4.87 -13.50 0.24
CA ALA A 91 -4.64 -13.11 1.63
C ALA A 91 -3.22 -12.59 1.90
N ALA A 92 -2.20 -13.16 1.23
CA ALA A 92 -0.81 -12.80 1.46
C ALA A 92 -0.51 -11.35 1.07
N LYS A 93 -0.92 -10.92 -0.14
CA LYS A 93 -0.72 -9.55 -0.64
C LYS A 93 -1.42 -8.53 0.27
N VAL A 94 -2.68 -8.80 0.61
CA VAL A 94 -3.46 -7.91 1.49
C VAL A 94 -2.86 -7.84 2.90
N LEU A 95 -2.42 -8.97 3.45
CA LEU A 95 -1.81 -9.01 4.78
C LEU A 95 -0.49 -8.24 4.84
N GLU A 96 0.35 -8.35 3.81
CA GLU A 96 1.61 -7.60 3.73
C GLU A 96 1.35 -6.10 3.75
N HIS A 97 0.40 -5.63 2.93
CA HIS A 97 -0.01 -4.24 2.91
C HIS A 97 -0.55 -3.80 4.28
N LEU A 98 -1.45 -4.59 4.89
CA LEU A 98 -2.02 -4.28 6.20
C LEU A 98 -0.94 -4.22 7.28
N LYS A 99 0.07 -5.10 7.25
CA LYS A 99 1.18 -5.12 8.21
C LYS A 99 2.10 -3.91 8.12
N ALA A 100 2.14 -3.21 6.98
CA ALA A 100 2.86 -1.95 6.86
C ALA A 100 2.28 -0.90 7.82
N LEU A 101 0.95 -0.87 7.96
CA LEU A 101 0.20 0.09 8.77
C LEU A 101 -0.13 -0.41 10.18
N ALA A 102 -0.34 -1.72 10.30
CA ALA A 102 -0.71 -2.40 11.52
C ALA A 102 0.17 -3.65 11.72
N PRO A 103 1.38 -3.52 12.29
CA PRO A 103 2.33 -4.63 12.41
C PRO A 103 1.81 -5.86 13.17
N ASP A 104 0.84 -5.66 14.06
CA ASP A 104 0.21 -6.73 14.84
C ASP A 104 -0.83 -7.53 14.03
N ALA A 105 -1.19 -7.06 12.82
CA ALA A 105 -2.15 -7.76 11.98
C ALA A 105 -1.62 -9.14 11.57
N TYR A 106 -2.52 -10.11 11.51
CA TYR A 106 -2.18 -11.49 11.23
C TYR A 106 -3.29 -12.20 10.46
N SER A 107 -2.96 -13.35 9.88
CA SER A 107 -3.91 -14.21 9.21
C SER A 107 -4.07 -15.55 9.93
N ARG A 108 -5.23 -16.19 9.74
CA ARG A 108 -5.51 -17.57 10.20
C ARG A 108 -6.35 -18.29 9.17
N GLU A 109 -6.07 -19.58 8.98
CA GLU A 109 -6.97 -20.46 8.23
C GLU A 109 -8.32 -20.54 8.95
N VAL A 110 -9.40 -20.44 8.19
CA VAL A 110 -10.78 -20.55 8.68
C VAL A 110 -11.60 -21.40 7.73
N GLU A 111 -12.67 -21.98 8.24
CA GLU A 111 -13.66 -22.72 7.45
C GLU A 111 -14.83 -21.78 7.17
N VAL A 112 -14.86 -21.25 5.94
CA VAL A 112 -15.90 -20.33 5.44
C VAL A 112 -16.18 -20.70 3.99
N GLU A 113 -17.45 -20.82 3.64
CA GLU A 113 -17.90 -21.08 2.28
C GLU A 113 -17.42 -20.00 1.31
N ALA A 114 -17.14 -20.38 0.06
CA ALA A 114 -16.61 -19.44 -0.92
C ALA A 114 -17.49 -18.21 -1.16
N VAL A 115 -18.82 -18.37 -1.07
CA VAL A 115 -19.81 -17.29 -1.25
C VAL A 115 -19.79 -16.27 -0.10
N ASP A 116 -19.33 -16.66 1.08
CA ASP A 116 -19.30 -15.80 2.27
C ASP A 116 -17.94 -15.10 2.44
N ARG A 117 -16.98 -15.36 1.54
CA ARG A 117 -15.69 -14.68 1.50
C ARG A 117 -15.88 -13.22 1.10
N GLN A 118 -15.24 -12.34 1.85
CA GLN A 118 -15.21 -10.91 1.59
C GLN A 118 -13.77 -10.46 1.78
N CYS A 119 -13.01 -10.52 0.70
CA CYS A 119 -11.60 -10.15 0.69
C CYS A 119 -11.46 -8.65 0.41
N PRO A 120 -10.59 -7.92 1.11
CA PRO A 120 -10.23 -6.57 0.71
C PRO A 120 -9.67 -6.55 -0.71
N SER A 121 -10.09 -5.57 -1.50
CA SER A 121 -9.56 -5.32 -2.84
C SER A 121 -8.28 -4.50 -2.73
N ALA A 122 -7.24 -4.89 -3.46
CA ALA A 122 -6.00 -4.13 -3.56
C ALA A 122 -5.70 -3.87 -5.04
N GLU A 123 -6.23 -2.76 -5.55
CA GLU A 123 -6.02 -2.32 -6.94
C GLU A 123 -4.63 -1.69 -7.13
N GLY A 124 -4.06 -1.13 -6.06
CA GLY A 124 -2.70 -0.58 -6.07
C GLY A 124 -1.60 -1.64 -5.89
N GLU A 125 -0.38 -1.25 -6.26
CA GLU A 125 0.83 -1.97 -5.85
C GLU A 125 0.98 -1.94 -4.32
N PRO A 126 1.59 -2.95 -3.70
CA PRO A 126 1.76 -2.98 -2.24
C PRO A 126 2.72 -1.88 -1.77
N LEU A 127 2.54 -1.46 -0.52
CA LEU A 127 3.51 -0.60 0.15
C LEU A 127 4.83 -1.34 0.36
N VAL A 128 5.91 -0.82 -0.21
CA VAL A 128 7.26 -1.35 -0.06
C VAL A 128 7.99 -0.58 1.04
N ALA A 129 8.49 -1.29 2.04
CA ALA A 129 9.26 -0.65 3.12
C ALA A 129 10.62 -0.15 2.61
N ARG A 130 10.98 1.07 3.02
CA ARG A 130 12.26 1.69 2.74
C ARG A 130 13.23 1.53 3.92
N ASP A 131 14.52 1.62 3.64
CA ASP A 131 15.56 1.56 4.67
C ASP A 131 15.63 2.84 5.51
N GLU A 132 15.21 3.97 4.93
CA GLU A 132 15.12 5.24 5.62
C GLU A 132 14.10 5.20 6.76
N LYS A 133 14.60 5.45 7.97
CA LYS A 133 13.80 5.47 9.18
C LYS A 133 14.43 6.41 10.19
N LEU A 134 13.60 7.00 11.04
CA LEU A 134 14.03 7.87 12.12
C LEU A 134 13.53 7.35 13.45
N ALA A 135 14.46 6.95 14.32
CA ALA A 135 14.17 6.67 15.72
C ALA A 135 14.01 8.01 16.46
N LEU A 136 12.90 8.15 17.19
CA LEU A 136 12.50 9.37 17.87
C LEU A 136 12.42 9.12 19.38
N PRO A 137 12.41 10.20 20.21
CA PRO A 137 12.22 10.08 21.64
C PRO A 137 10.95 9.28 22.00
N LYS A 138 10.91 8.74 23.23
CA LYS A 138 9.79 7.92 23.76
C LYS A 138 9.52 6.62 22.97
N GLY A 139 10.45 6.18 22.12
CA GLY A 139 10.34 4.94 21.36
C GLY A 139 9.46 5.07 20.10
N LEU A 140 9.15 6.30 19.69
CA LEU A 140 8.48 6.58 18.42
C LEU A 140 9.42 6.27 17.25
N LYS A 141 8.84 5.91 16.10
CA LYS A 141 9.58 5.58 14.87
C LYS A 141 8.88 6.21 13.68
N LEU A 142 9.56 7.05 12.92
CA LEU A 142 9.10 7.44 11.59
C LEU A 142 9.66 6.44 10.58
N ARG A 143 8.76 5.76 9.85
CA ARG A 143 9.10 4.80 8.79
C ARG A 143 8.73 5.38 7.45
N VAL A 144 9.52 5.06 6.42
CA VAL A 144 9.24 5.43 5.05
C VAL A 144 8.80 4.19 4.27
N PHE A 145 7.81 4.37 3.42
CA PHE A 145 7.33 3.36 2.48
C PHE A 145 7.14 4.01 1.10
N THR A 146 7.14 3.20 0.07
CA THR A 146 6.86 3.62 -1.31
C THR A 146 5.74 2.80 -1.92
N GLN A 147 5.00 3.40 -2.83
CA GLN A 147 4.02 2.72 -3.66
C GLN A 147 4.20 3.17 -5.11
N ASP A 148 4.20 2.23 -6.04
CA ASP A 148 4.12 2.54 -7.46
C ASP A 148 2.66 2.85 -7.81
N GLU A 149 2.43 4.04 -8.36
CA GLU A 149 1.14 4.53 -8.84
C GLU A 149 1.12 4.70 -10.37
N SER A 150 2.12 4.14 -11.07
CA SER A 150 2.25 4.25 -12.52
C SER A 150 1.05 3.61 -13.23
N GLY A 151 0.57 4.30 -14.27
CA GLY A 151 -0.48 3.80 -15.16
C GLY A 151 0.11 3.37 -16.49
N ALA A 152 -0.30 2.21 -17.00
CA ALA A 152 -0.09 1.90 -18.41
C ALA A 152 -1.16 2.61 -19.25
N PRO A 153 -0.83 3.09 -20.47
CA PRO A 153 -1.84 3.55 -21.41
C PRO A 153 -2.84 2.41 -21.70
N ALA A 154 -4.07 2.77 -22.03
CA ALA A 154 -5.08 1.78 -22.39
C ALA A 154 -4.59 0.95 -23.60
N PRO A 155 -4.89 -0.35 -23.68
CA PRO A 155 -4.35 -1.23 -24.72
C PRO A 155 -4.74 -0.83 -26.16
N ASP A 156 -5.73 0.04 -26.34
CA ASP A 156 -6.15 0.63 -27.60
C ASP A 156 -5.54 2.02 -27.90
N GLU A 157 -4.78 2.60 -26.96
CA GLU A 157 -4.05 3.86 -27.11
C GLU A 157 -2.57 3.60 -27.43
N GLU A 158 -2.26 3.39 -28.71
CA GLU A 158 -0.89 3.16 -29.21
C GLU A 158 0.04 4.38 -29.01
N PHE A 159 -0.54 5.56 -28.73
CA PHE A 159 0.14 6.85 -28.51
C PHE A 159 -0.47 7.64 -27.32
N GLY A 160 -0.87 6.94 -26.26
CA GLY A 160 -1.44 7.58 -25.06
C GLY A 160 -0.40 8.27 -24.18
N ASP A 161 -0.86 9.20 -23.33
CA ASP A 161 -0.03 9.83 -22.30
C ASP A 161 0.62 8.76 -21.42
N THR A 162 1.95 8.81 -21.27
CA THR A 162 2.66 7.92 -20.36
C THR A 162 2.91 8.64 -19.06
N PHE A 163 2.49 8.02 -17.95
CA PHE A 163 2.68 8.55 -16.61
C PHE A 163 3.20 7.46 -15.67
N THR A 164 4.40 7.68 -15.15
CA THR A 164 4.96 6.87 -14.06
C THR A 164 5.09 7.73 -12.82
N GLN A 165 4.76 7.17 -11.67
CA GLN A 165 4.86 7.88 -10.40
C GLN A 165 5.09 6.93 -9.24
N THR A 166 6.05 7.28 -8.38
CA THR A 166 6.21 6.66 -7.06
C THR A 166 5.70 7.61 -5.98
N ARG A 167 4.79 7.13 -5.14
CA ARG A 167 4.34 7.83 -3.93
C ARG A 167 5.17 7.41 -2.73
N TYR A 168 5.58 8.38 -1.91
CA TYR A 168 6.24 8.14 -0.63
C TYR A 168 5.25 8.33 0.51
N PHE A 169 5.22 7.38 1.44
CA PHE A 169 4.42 7.42 2.66
C PHE A 169 5.33 7.45 3.88
N PHE A 170 5.12 8.44 4.74
CA PHE A 170 5.83 8.63 6.00
C PHE A 170 4.88 8.29 7.13
N LEU A 171 5.16 7.21 7.85
CA LEU A 171 4.29 6.69 8.90
C LEU A 171 4.95 6.86 10.27
N LEU A 172 4.33 7.66 11.13
CA LEU A 172 4.73 7.83 12.52
C LEU A 172 4.13 6.70 13.36
N MET A 173 4.99 5.77 13.78
CA MET A 173 4.62 4.61 14.57
C MET A 173 4.96 4.85 16.04
N GLY A 174 4.03 4.49 16.91
CA GLY A 174 4.24 4.45 18.34
C GLY A 174 5.05 3.25 18.81
N LYS A 175 5.34 3.21 20.11
CA LYS A 175 6.20 2.16 20.70
C LYS A 175 5.59 0.77 20.57
N LYS A 176 4.26 0.65 20.54
CA LYS A 176 3.53 -0.61 20.41
C LYS A 176 3.12 -0.89 18.95
N GLY A 177 3.66 -0.15 17.99
CA GLY A 177 3.34 -0.32 16.57
C GLY A 177 1.99 0.28 16.16
N GLU A 178 1.37 1.10 17.01
CA GLU A 178 0.21 1.91 16.64
C GLU A 178 0.59 2.99 15.62
N LEU A 179 -0.24 3.22 14.61
CA LEU A 179 -0.09 4.33 13.68
C LEU A 179 -0.60 5.61 14.35
N LEU A 180 0.29 6.57 14.59
CA LEU A 180 -0.02 7.85 15.25
C LEU A 180 -0.27 8.97 14.24
N GLY A 181 0.32 8.88 13.05
CA GLY A 181 0.13 9.85 11.99
C GLY A 181 0.77 9.40 10.68
N SER A 182 0.29 9.98 9.59
CA SER A 182 0.80 9.71 8.24
C SER A 182 0.92 11.01 7.45
N ALA A 183 1.87 11.02 6.54
CA ALA A 183 2.04 12.06 5.53
C ALA A 183 2.52 11.39 4.26
N ASP A 184 2.27 12.01 3.12
CA ASP A 184 2.70 11.51 1.83
C ASP A 184 3.36 12.61 1.00
N ALA A 185 4.14 12.20 0.00
CA ALA A 185 4.81 13.06 -0.94
C ALA A 185 4.95 12.35 -2.29
N VAL A 186 4.95 13.12 -3.38
CA VAL A 186 5.33 12.58 -4.68
C VAL A 186 6.85 12.39 -4.70
N GLY A 187 7.30 11.22 -5.14
CA GLY A 187 8.70 10.90 -5.34
C GLY A 187 9.10 11.09 -6.79
N GLU A 188 9.60 10.00 -7.38
CA GLU A 188 9.94 9.91 -8.80
C GLU A 188 8.67 10.00 -9.65
N GLU A 189 8.77 10.73 -10.74
CA GLU A 189 7.65 11.02 -11.62
C GLU A 189 8.19 11.24 -13.04
N ASP A 190 7.59 10.58 -14.03
CA ASP A 190 7.89 10.82 -15.44
C ASP A 190 6.57 10.90 -16.19
N PHE A 191 6.39 12.01 -16.89
CA PHE A 191 5.23 12.28 -17.72
C PHE A 191 5.68 12.66 -19.12
N THR A 192 5.03 12.07 -20.13
CA THR A 192 5.13 12.49 -21.52
C THR A 192 3.74 12.38 -22.14
N GLY A 193 3.25 13.45 -22.74
CA GLY A 193 1.89 13.52 -23.25
C GLY A 193 1.53 14.84 -23.93
N ASP A 194 0.39 14.87 -24.61
CA ASP A 194 -0.13 16.09 -25.24
C ASP A 194 -0.99 16.88 -24.25
N VAL A 195 -0.35 17.73 -23.46
CA VAL A 195 -1.07 18.64 -22.57
C VAL A 195 -1.44 19.93 -23.30
N ARG A 196 -2.74 20.27 -23.27
CA ARG A 196 -3.25 21.53 -23.82
C ARG A 196 -2.65 22.78 -23.14
N GLN A 197 -2.13 22.63 -21.93
CA GLN A 197 -1.44 23.68 -21.15
C GLN A 197 -0.35 23.04 -20.28
N GLY A 198 0.91 23.47 -20.42
CA GLY A 198 2.04 22.96 -19.66
C GLY A 198 3.13 22.30 -20.53
N PRO A 199 4.21 21.78 -19.93
CA PRO A 199 5.23 21.09 -20.70
C PRO A 199 4.69 19.75 -21.22
N SER A 200 4.93 19.44 -22.49
CA SER A 200 4.56 18.16 -23.14
C SER A 200 5.29 16.94 -22.56
N GLY A 201 6.21 17.18 -21.63
CA GLY A 201 6.76 16.16 -20.76
C GLY A 201 7.58 16.77 -19.64
N TYR A 202 7.65 16.09 -18.52
CA TYR A 202 8.52 16.45 -17.41
C TYR A 202 8.99 15.20 -16.67
N ARG A 203 10.14 15.31 -16.04
CA ARG A 203 10.71 14.25 -15.21
C ARG A 203 11.17 14.83 -13.89
N CYS A 204 10.74 14.21 -12.80
CA CYS A 204 11.27 14.41 -11.46
C CYS A 204 11.99 13.14 -11.00
N THR A 205 13.29 13.25 -10.73
CA THR A 205 14.11 12.16 -10.18
C THR A 205 14.34 12.36 -8.70
N LEU A 206 14.38 11.27 -7.93
CA LEU A 206 14.68 11.32 -6.52
C LEU A 206 16.19 11.55 -6.32
N GLU A 207 16.53 12.62 -5.59
CA GLU A 207 17.90 12.86 -5.13
C GLU A 207 18.17 12.08 -3.84
N GLY A 208 17.17 12.00 -2.95
CA GLY A 208 17.22 11.11 -1.80
C GLY A 208 16.24 11.49 -0.68
N VAL A 209 16.21 10.62 0.33
CA VAL A 209 15.53 10.88 1.61
C VAL A 209 16.57 10.94 2.71
N THR A 210 16.77 12.12 3.28
CA THR A 210 17.84 12.37 4.25
C THR A 210 17.30 12.86 5.59
N ARG A 211 18.06 12.66 6.65
CA ARG A 211 17.71 13.18 7.98
C ARG A 211 18.02 14.67 8.05
N SER A 212 17.06 15.48 8.47
CA SER A 212 17.26 16.91 8.73
C SER A 212 17.07 17.20 10.21
N GLY A 213 18.11 16.99 11.01
CA GLY A 213 18.07 17.20 12.46
C GLY A 213 17.42 16.04 13.23
N ALA A 214 17.02 16.30 14.49
CA ALA A 214 16.64 15.22 15.41
C ALA A 214 15.30 14.55 15.07
N SER A 215 14.35 15.29 14.50
CA SER A 215 12.94 14.91 14.36
C SER A 215 12.37 15.11 12.96
N SER A 216 13.21 15.17 11.92
CA SER A 216 12.76 15.37 10.53
C SER A 216 13.44 14.44 9.54
N LEU A 217 12.69 14.11 8.49
CA LEU A 217 13.21 13.61 7.22
C LEU A 217 12.94 14.65 6.12
N VAL A 218 13.81 14.69 5.12
CA VAL A 218 13.68 15.55 3.94
C VAL A 218 13.79 14.66 2.71
N LEU A 219 12.73 14.66 1.91
CA LEU A 219 12.73 14.10 0.57
C LEU A 219 13.06 15.23 -0.41
N THR A 220 14.07 15.00 -1.25
CA THR A 220 14.46 15.93 -2.32
C THR A 220 14.33 15.22 -3.65
N ARG A 221 13.69 15.90 -4.60
CA ARG A 221 13.62 15.47 -5.99
C ARG A 221 14.01 16.64 -6.90
N SER A 222 14.73 16.35 -7.97
CA SER A 222 15.08 17.33 -9.00
C SER A 222 14.14 17.14 -10.19
N CYS A 223 13.50 18.22 -10.62
CA CYS A 223 12.49 18.22 -11.67
C CYS A 223 12.97 19.02 -12.88
N SER A 224 12.69 18.52 -14.07
CA SER A 224 12.98 19.19 -15.34
C SER A 224 11.86 18.96 -16.36
N ALA A 225 11.55 19.98 -17.15
CA ALA A 225 10.66 19.88 -18.29
C ALA A 225 11.44 19.40 -19.53
N GLY A 226 10.84 18.54 -20.34
CA GLY A 226 11.42 18.11 -21.61
C GLY A 226 11.41 19.23 -22.66
N ALA A 227 10.33 20.01 -22.69
CA ALA A 227 10.21 21.26 -23.43
C ALA A 227 9.44 22.27 -22.56
N ALA A 228 9.90 23.51 -22.51
CA ALA A 228 9.27 24.58 -21.74
C ALA A 228 9.08 25.81 -22.62
N GLU A 229 7.95 26.49 -22.46
CA GLU A 229 7.73 27.79 -23.09
C GLU A 229 8.72 28.83 -22.54
N CYS A 230 9.09 29.79 -23.38
CA CYS A 230 9.96 30.90 -22.99
C CYS A 230 9.43 31.58 -21.71
N GLY A 231 10.32 31.74 -20.71
CA GLY A 231 10.00 32.33 -19.40
C GLY A 231 9.33 31.38 -18.39
N SER A 232 8.90 30.18 -18.80
CA SER A 232 8.38 29.14 -17.89
C SER A 232 9.51 28.51 -17.08
N VAL A 233 9.16 27.88 -15.94
CA VAL A 233 10.13 27.11 -15.15
C VAL A 233 10.53 25.86 -15.93
N ALA A 234 11.79 25.78 -16.33
CA ALA A 234 12.37 24.66 -17.06
C ALA A 234 12.90 23.57 -16.10
N SER A 235 13.38 23.96 -14.93
CA SER A 235 13.82 23.01 -13.89
C SER A 235 13.75 23.60 -12.49
N GLY A 236 13.80 22.74 -11.49
CA GLY A 236 13.88 23.12 -10.08
C GLY A 236 13.83 21.92 -9.15
N ASP A 237 14.19 22.12 -7.89
CA ASP A 237 14.20 21.07 -6.88
C ASP A 237 12.99 21.20 -5.96
N ASP A 238 12.21 20.14 -5.83
CA ASP A 238 11.15 20.05 -4.82
C ASP A 238 11.71 19.41 -3.55
N VAL A 239 11.58 20.13 -2.44
CA VAL A 239 12.07 19.71 -1.12
C VAL A 239 10.88 19.53 -0.17
N THR A 240 10.52 18.29 0.13
CA THR A 240 9.48 17.94 1.09
C THR A 240 10.10 17.64 2.45
N THR A 241 9.80 18.48 3.44
CA THR A 241 10.26 18.28 4.82
C THR A 241 9.13 17.68 5.65
N VAL A 242 9.37 16.48 6.19
CA VAL A 242 8.48 15.77 7.09
C VAL A 242 9.02 15.91 8.51
N THR A 243 8.25 16.58 9.37
CA THR A 243 8.64 16.87 10.75
C THR A 243 7.70 16.22 11.74
N VAL A 244 8.27 15.61 12.78
CA VAL A 244 7.54 15.06 13.93
C VAL A 244 7.58 16.04 15.09
N LYS A 245 6.41 16.35 15.66
CA LYS A 245 6.26 17.14 16.88
C LYS A 245 5.36 16.39 17.87
N GLY A 246 5.97 15.76 18.87
CA GLY A 246 5.23 14.88 19.77
C GLY A 246 4.72 13.63 19.04
N ASP A 247 3.41 13.44 19.03
CA ASP A 247 2.68 12.39 18.32
C ASP A 247 2.10 12.87 16.98
N THR A 248 2.39 14.10 16.58
CA THR A 248 1.91 14.68 15.31
C THR A 248 2.97 14.67 14.23
N LEU A 249 2.52 14.51 12.99
CA LEU A 249 3.33 14.53 11.79
C LEU A 249 2.87 15.66 10.86
N THR A 250 3.81 16.44 10.34
CA THR A 250 3.53 17.52 9.38
C THR A 250 4.47 17.41 8.19
N SER A 251 3.96 17.65 6.98
CA SER A 251 4.74 17.68 5.74
C SER A 251 4.60 19.03 5.06
N VAL A 252 5.71 19.59 4.57
CA VAL A 252 5.73 20.85 3.82
C VAL A 252 6.66 20.68 2.61
N THR A 253 6.13 20.91 1.42
CA THR A 253 6.91 20.92 0.17
C THR A 253 7.23 22.36 -0.23
N LYS A 254 8.48 22.61 -0.63
CA LYS A 254 8.93 23.88 -1.20
C LYS A 254 9.79 23.64 -2.43
N ARG A 255 9.54 24.41 -3.49
CA ARG A 255 10.41 24.46 -4.66
C ARG A 255 11.59 25.41 -4.44
N ARG A 256 12.77 25.04 -4.95
CA ARG A 256 14.02 25.82 -4.90
C ARG A 256 14.80 25.65 -6.19
N ASN A 257 15.85 26.46 -6.37
CA ASN A 257 16.77 26.36 -7.50
C ASN A 257 16.08 26.41 -8.87
N GLU A 258 15.01 27.22 -8.98
CA GLU A 258 14.26 27.33 -10.24
C GLU A 258 15.13 27.95 -11.34
N GLN A 259 15.16 27.29 -12.49
CA GLN A 259 15.69 27.84 -13.73
C GLN A 259 14.55 28.03 -14.71
N ARG A 260 14.56 29.14 -15.43
CA ARG A 260 13.54 29.47 -16.43
C ARG A 260 14.09 29.31 -17.84
N ALA A 261 13.24 28.87 -18.76
CA ALA A 261 13.61 28.77 -20.17
C ALA A 261 13.96 30.16 -20.73
N GLU A 262 15.10 30.23 -21.42
CA GLU A 262 15.55 31.45 -22.11
C GLU A 262 14.68 31.73 -23.33
N CYS A 263 14.63 32.99 -23.74
CA CYS A 263 13.86 33.47 -24.88
C CYS A 263 14.86 34.08 -25.87
N ASP A 264 15.17 33.34 -26.94
CA ASP A 264 16.01 33.82 -28.05
C ASP A 264 15.17 34.49 -29.15
#